data_AF-A0A7S1NS63-F1
#
_entry.id   AF-A0A7S1NS63-F1
#
_cell.length_a   1.000
_cell.length_b   1.000
_cell.length_c   1.000
_cell.angle_alpha   90.00
_cell.angle_beta   90.00
_cell.angle_gamma   90.00
#
_symmetry.space_group_name_H-M   'P 1'
#
loop_
_entity.id
_entity.type
_entity.pdbx_description
1 polymer ?
#
loop_
_entity_poly.entity_id
_entity_poly.type
_entity_poly.pdbx_seq_one_letter_code
_entity_poly.pdbx_strand_id
1 'polypeptide(L)'
;KTDPLDLTAEERARFARLNIDPATITWRRAIDTNDRFLREVTIGEGARERGMARKTGFDITVASECMAILALAKDLRDLRERMGRIVIGQDLAGAVVTAEDLGCAGAMTVLMKGCVEPTLMQTLGGAH
;
A
#
# COMPACT_ATOMS: atom_id res chain seq x y z
N LYS A 1 -19.69 14.51 11.95
CA LYS A 1 -20.24 15.60 11.11
C LYS A 1 -20.40 15.06 9.69
N THR A 2 -21.48 15.41 8.99
CA THR A 2 -21.77 14.95 7.63
C THR A 2 -21.18 15.86 6.54
N ASP A 3 -20.83 17.11 6.88
CA ASP A 3 -20.12 18.04 5.99
C ASP A 3 -18.60 18.04 6.29
N PRO A 4 -17.72 17.75 5.30
CA PRO A 4 -16.26 17.82 5.47
C PRO A 4 -15.73 19.20 5.86
N LEU A 5 -16.47 20.28 5.55
CA LEU A 5 -16.07 21.65 5.88
C LEU A 5 -16.24 21.98 7.37
N ASP A 6 -17.06 21.21 8.09
CA ASP A 6 -17.26 21.42 9.53
C ASP A 6 -16.16 20.79 10.39
N LEU A 7 -15.22 20.05 9.79
CA LEU A 7 -14.12 19.40 10.51
C LEU A 7 -13.10 20.45 10.99
N THR A 8 -12.71 20.37 12.26
CA THR A 8 -11.57 21.15 12.80
C THR A 8 -10.27 20.72 12.11
N ALA A 9 -9.20 21.52 12.24
CA ALA A 9 -7.89 21.16 11.67
C ALA A 9 -7.39 19.78 12.20
N GLU A 10 -7.64 19.49 13.47
CA GLU A 10 -7.32 18.19 14.09
C GLU A 10 -8.22 17.06 13.56
N GLU A 11 -9.51 17.32 13.36
CA GLU A 11 -10.44 16.34 12.79
C GLU A 11 -10.10 16.03 11.31
N ARG A 12 -9.66 17.04 10.53
CA ARG A 12 -9.19 16.84 9.15
C ARG A 12 -7.90 16.04 9.10
N ALA A 13 -6.94 16.36 9.96
CA ALA A 13 -5.68 15.62 10.06
C ALA A 13 -5.91 14.15 10.47
N ARG A 14 -6.93 13.87 11.29
CA ARG A 14 -7.33 12.50 11.65
C ARG A 14 -8.12 11.78 10.56
N PHE A 15 -8.80 12.50 9.66
CA PHE A 15 -9.58 11.89 8.58
C PHE A 15 -8.68 11.26 7.51
N ALA A 16 -7.58 11.95 7.14
CA ALA A 16 -6.52 11.40 6.30
C ALA A 16 -5.18 12.03 6.70
N ARG A 17 -4.22 11.20 7.15
CA ARG A 17 -2.91 11.68 7.60
C ARG A 17 -1.98 11.87 6.40
N LEU A 18 -2.10 13.05 5.79
CA LEU A 18 -1.35 13.44 4.59
C LEU A 18 -0.01 14.14 4.89
N ASN A 19 0.35 14.31 6.17
CA ASN A 19 1.58 14.94 6.64
C ASN A 19 2.76 13.95 6.79
N ILE A 20 2.86 12.98 5.88
CA ILE A 20 3.93 11.98 5.87
C ILE A 20 5.29 12.66 5.64
N ASP A 21 6.31 12.28 6.42
CA ASP A 21 7.70 12.61 6.12
C ASP A 21 8.20 11.74 4.95
N PRO A 22 8.50 12.32 3.76
CA PRO A 22 8.95 11.57 2.61
C PRO A 22 10.23 10.74 2.84
N ALA A 23 11.08 11.14 3.78
CA ALA A 23 12.33 10.44 4.10
C ALA A 23 12.09 9.13 4.88
N THR A 24 10.92 9.00 5.52
CA THR A 24 10.57 7.82 6.33
C THR A 24 9.73 6.80 5.56
N ILE A 25 9.37 7.09 4.30
CA ILE A 25 8.57 6.18 3.48
C ILE A 25 9.37 4.91 3.20
N THR A 26 8.95 3.81 3.83
CA THR A 26 9.51 2.47 3.63
C THR A 26 8.85 1.76 2.45
N TRP A 27 7.63 2.18 2.08
CA TRP A 27 6.85 1.55 1.03
C TRP A 27 7.46 1.76 -0.37
N ARG A 28 7.86 0.65 -1.00
CA ARG A 28 8.36 0.58 -2.37
C ARG A 28 7.23 0.25 -3.35
N ARG A 29 7.46 0.53 -4.64
CA ARG A 29 6.51 0.13 -5.70
C ARG A 29 6.76 -1.33 -6.07
N ALA A 30 5.83 -1.95 -6.79
CA ALA A 30 5.99 -3.31 -7.27
C ALA A 30 5.75 -3.41 -8.78
N ILE A 31 6.49 -4.32 -9.42
CA ILE A 31 6.31 -4.69 -10.83
C ILE A 31 6.68 -6.17 -11.00
N ASP A 32 5.95 -6.90 -11.84
CA ASP A 32 6.22 -8.32 -12.10
C ASP A 32 7.12 -8.47 -13.33
N THR A 33 8.36 -8.01 -13.20
CA THR A 33 9.39 -8.17 -14.24
C THR A 33 10.78 -8.23 -13.62
N ASN A 34 11.70 -8.90 -14.32
CA ASN A 34 13.09 -8.97 -13.93
C ASN A 34 13.85 -7.73 -14.42
N ASP A 35 13.70 -6.61 -13.70
CA ASP A 35 14.43 -5.38 -13.99
C ASP A 35 15.27 -4.93 -12.79
N ARG A 36 16.60 -5.07 -12.93
CA ARG A 36 17.53 -4.71 -11.86
C ARG A 36 17.74 -3.21 -11.71
N PHE A 37 17.49 -2.41 -12.76
CA PHE A 37 17.72 -0.97 -12.72
C PHE A 37 16.69 -0.25 -11.86
N LEU A 38 15.54 -0.87 -11.62
CA LEU A 38 14.49 -0.33 -10.76
C LEU A 38 14.75 -0.54 -9.25
N ARG A 39 15.85 -1.21 -8.86
CA ARG A 39 16.18 -1.45 -7.44
C ARG A 39 16.39 -0.16 -6.64
N GLU A 40 16.97 0.86 -7.27
CA GLU A 40 17.07 2.22 -6.72
C GLU A 40 16.86 3.22 -7.87
N VAL A 41 15.90 4.12 -7.68
CA VAL A 41 15.56 5.19 -8.62
C VAL A 41 15.27 6.47 -7.83
N THR A 42 15.47 7.62 -8.47
CA THR A 42 14.97 8.89 -7.99
C THR A 42 13.66 9.22 -8.72
N ILE A 43 12.62 9.56 -7.97
CA ILE A 43 11.33 10.01 -8.51
C ILE A 43 11.11 11.48 -8.18
N GLY A 44 10.12 12.13 -8.81
CA GLY A 44 9.76 13.52 -8.50
C GLY A 44 10.65 14.57 -9.17
N GLU A 45 11.38 14.18 -10.23
CA GLU A 45 12.24 15.07 -11.03
C GLU A 45 11.44 15.99 -12.00
N GLY A 46 10.12 15.81 -12.08
CA GLY A 46 9.25 16.60 -12.93
C GLY A 46 9.09 18.03 -12.44
N ALA A 47 8.78 18.96 -13.36
CA ALA A 47 8.60 20.37 -13.02
C ALA A 47 7.45 20.63 -12.02
N ARG A 48 6.43 19.77 -12.00
CA ARG A 48 5.27 19.86 -11.08
C ARG A 48 5.58 19.29 -9.70
N GLU A 49 6.57 18.43 -9.59
CA GLU A 49 7.01 17.73 -8.38
C GLU A 49 8.27 18.38 -7.78
N ARG A 50 8.59 19.62 -8.19
CA ARG A 50 9.79 20.34 -7.76
C ARG A 50 9.90 20.36 -6.23
N GLY A 51 11.04 19.90 -5.71
CA GLY A 51 11.30 19.83 -4.28
C GLY A 51 10.74 18.58 -3.58
N MET A 52 10.06 17.69 -4.32
CA MET A 52 9.54 16.42 -3.82
C MET A 52 10.36 15.21 -4.29
N ALA A 53 11.56 15.46 -4.82
CA ALA A 53 12.44 14.41 -5.31
C ALA A 53 12.87 13.50 -4.16
N ARG A 54 12.79 12.17 -4.36
CA ARG A 54 13.23 11.19 -3.36
C ARG A 54 13.76 9.92 -3.99
N LYS A 55 14.68 9.27 -3.29
CA LYS A 55 15.14 7.91 -3.60
C LYS A 55 14.09 6.88 -3.18
N THR A 56 13.89 5.87 -4.00
CA THR A 56 12.96 4.77 -3.79
C THR A 56 13.37 3.59 -4.66
N GLY A 57 12.63 2.49 -4.65
CA GLY A 57 12.76 1.46 -5.68
C GLY A 57 11.48 0.71 -5.95
N PHE A 58 11.60 -0.30 -6.82
CA PHE A 58 10.59 -1.29 -7.11
C PHE A 58 11.04 -2.66 -6.61
N ASP A 59 10.10 -3.45 -6.12
CA ASP A 59 10.28 -4.85 -5.78
C ASP A 59 9.48 -5.73 -6.76
N ILE A 60 9.86 -7.00 -6.88
CA ILE A 60 9.05 -7.95 -7.64
C ILE A 60 7.70 -8.15 -6.92
N THR A 61 6.59 -8.23 -7.66
CA THR A 61 5.23 -8.28 -7.07
C THR A 61 5.06 -9.35 -5.99
N VAL A 62 5.67 -10.53 -6.17
CA VAL A 62 5.62 -11.63 -5.20
C VAL A 62 6.29 -11.31 -3.86
N ALA A 63 7.22 -10.35 -3.83
CA ALA A 63 7.88 -9.90 -2.60
C ALA A 63 7.07 -8.82 -1.84
N SER A 64 5.96 -8.35 -2.40
CA SER A 64 5.14 -7.31 -1.77
C SER A 64 4.44 -7.81 -0.50
N GLU A 65 4.34 -6.94 0.49
CA GLU A 65 3.57 -7.21 1.71
C GLU A 65 2.10 -7.54 1.40
N CYS A 66 1.55 -6.94 0.34
CA CYS A 66 0.22 -7.28 -0.16
C CYS A 66 0.06 -8.77 -0.52
N MET A 67 1.07 -9.38 -1.15
CA MET A 67 1.05 -10.81 -1.48
C MET A 67 1.23 -11.70 -0.24
N ALA A 68 2.10 -11.29 0.69
CA ALA A 68 2.25 -11.99 1.97
C ALA A 68 0.93 -11.96 2.78
N ILE A 69 0.24 -10.82 2.81
CA ILE A 69 -1.07 -10.68 3.43
C ILE A 69 -2.10 -11.56 2.72
N LEU A 70 -2.13 -11.56 1.38
CA LEU A 70 -3.05 -12.40 0.61
C LEU A 70 -2.87 -13.89 0.93
N ALA A 71 -1.63 -14.36 1.04
CA ALA A 71 -1.32 -15.76 1.35
C ALA A 71 -1.65 -16.17 2.80
N LEU A 72 -1.75 -15.21 3.73
CA LEU A 72 -1.98 -15.44 5.16
C LEU A 72 -3.39 -15.08 5.63
N ALA A 73 -4.17 -14.38 4.82
CA ALA A 73 -5.52 -13.97 5.16
C ALA A 73 -6.47 -15.18 5.19
N LYS A 74 -7.34 -15.22 6.19
CA LYS A 74 -8.32 -16.31 6.36
C LYS A 74 -9.63 -16.07 5.61
N ASP A 75 -9.99 -14.80 5.45
CA ASP A 75 -11.20 -14.35 4.79
C ASP A 75 -11.04 -12.87 4.37
N LEU A 76 -12.04 -12.32 3.67
CA LEU A 76 -12.01 -10.93 3.20
C LEU A 76 -11.95 -9.89 4.33
N ARG A 77 -12.47 -10.22 5.52
CA ARG A 77 -12.43 -9.30 6.67
C ARG A 77 -11.02 -9.27 7.25
N ASP A 78 -10.39 -10.42 7.45
CA ASP A 78 -8.99 -10.52 7.89
C ASP A 78 -8.05 -9.86 6.86
N LEU A 79 -8.29 -10.06 5.56
CA LEU A 79 -7.56 -9.36 4.50
C LEU A 79 -7.67 -7.84 4.67
N ARG A 80 -8.87 -7.30 4.85
CA ARG A 80 -9.10 -5.86 5.03
C ARG A 80 -8.40 -5.30 6.27
N GLU A 81 -8.48 -6.01 7.38
CA GLU A 81 -7.85 -5.62 8.65
C GLU A 81 -6.32 -5.67 8.56
N ARG A 82 -5.76 -6.62 7.82
CA ARG A 82 -4.31 -6.70 7.56
C ARG A 82 -3.85 -5.60 6.61
N MET A 83 -4.57 -5.36 5.52
CA MET A 83 -4.27 -4.27 4.58
C MET A 83 -4.25 -2.92 5.30
N GLY A 84 -5.18 -2.68 6.24
CA GLY A 84 -5.21 -1.45 7.05
C GLY A 84 -4.01 -1.26 7.97
N ARG A 85 -3.39 -2.36 8.44
CA ARG A 85 -2.24 -2.34 9.36
C ARG A 85 -0.89 -2.13 8.67
N ILE A 86 -0.85 -2.16 7.34
CA ILE A 86 0.38 -1.90 6.57
C ILE A 86 0.94 -0.54 6.95
N VAL A 87 2.21 -0.49 7.32
CA VAL A 87 2.92 0.76 7.64
C VAL A 87 3.54 1.34 6.37
N ILE A 88 3.27 2.61 6.11
CA ILE A 88 3.77 3.33 4.93
C ILE A 88 5.02 4.15 5.27
N GLY A 89 5.08 4.68 6.50
CA GLY A 89 6.16 5.53 6.99
C GLY A 89 5.76 6.19 8.31
N GLN A 90 6.30 7.37 8.56
CA GLN A 90 5.98 8.21 9.72
C GLN A 90 5.53 9.59 9.24
N ASP A 91 4.76 10.29 10.07
CA ASP A 91 4.50 11.71 9.86
C ASP A 91 5.64 12.59 10.38
N LEU A 92 5.54 13.90 10.14
CA LEU A 92 6.53 14.88 10.60
C LEU A 92 6.67 14.95 12.14
N ALA A 93 5.74 14.37 12.90
CA ALA A 93 5.81 14.27 14.36
C ALA A 93 6.40 12.91 14.82
N GLY A 94 6.79 12.04 13.88
CA GLY A 94 7.35 10.72 14.15
C GLY A 94 6.31 9.63 14.42
N ALA A 95 5.02 9.93 14.30
CA ALA A 95 3.96 8.94 14.51
C ALA A 95 3.79 8.07 13.25
N VAL A 96 3.66 6.76 13.45
CA VAL A 96 3.45 5.78 12.37
C VAL A 96 2.23 6.14 11.53
N VAL A 97 2.36 6.08 10.20
CA VAL A 97 1.25 6.25 9.24
C VAL A 97 0.99 4.92 8.55
N THR A 98 -0.25 4.45 8.63
CA THR A 98 -0.72 3.18 8.06
C THR A 98 -1.56 3.39 6.80
N ALA A 99 -1.85 2.31 6.06
CA ALA A 99 -2.80 2.36 4.95
C ALA A 99 -4.23 2.70 5.39
N GLU A 100 -4.61 2.42 6.63
CA GLU A 100 -5.87 2.89 7.21
C GLU A 100 -5.88 4.41 7.35
N ASP A 101 -4.80 4.99 7.86
CA ASP A 101 -4.65 6.45 8.02
C ASP A 101 -4.71 7.21 6.70
N LEU A 102 -4.40 6.55 5.58
CA LEU A 102 -4.51 7.08 4.22
C LEU A 102 -5.87 6.81 3.54
N GLY A 103 -6.76 6.07 4.20
CA GLY A 103 -8.07 5.70 3.68
C GLY A 103 -8.02 4.74 2.48
N CYS A 104 -6.87 4.12 2.17
CA CYS A 104 -6.70 3.30 0.96
C CYS A 104 -6.95 1.80 1.21
N ALA A 105 -6.97 1.34 2.46
CA ALA A 105 -7.07 -0.08 2.79
C ALA A 105 -8.37 -0.75 2.26
N GLY A 106 -9.49 -0.02 2.21
CA GLY A 106 -10.73 -0.50 1.60
C GLY A 106 -10.59 -0.73 0.11
N ALA A 107 -10.03 0.25 -0.62
CA ALA A 107 -9.78 0.15 -2.05
C ALA A 107 -8.79 -0.98 -2.38
N MET A 108 -7.72 -1.12 -1.60
CA MET A 108 -6.76 -2.23 -1.73
C MET A 108 -7.45 -3.59 -1.59
N THR A 109 -8.35 -3.73 -0.63
CA THR A 109 -9.12 -4.98 -0.42
C THR A 109 -10.03 -5.28 -1.61
N VAL A 110 -10.69 -4.27 -2.17
CA VAL A 110 -11.55 -4.43 -3.36
C VAL A 110 -10.75 -4.94 -4.55
N LEU A 111 -9.55 -4.39 -4.78
CA LEU A 111 -8.65 -4.85 -5.85
C LEU A 111 -8.19 -6.30 -5.66
N MET A 112 -8.04 -6.74 -4.41
CA MET A 112 -7.64 -8.11 -4.07
C MET A 112 -8.78 -9.11 -3.98
N LYS A 113 -10.05 -8.66 -4.04
CA LYS A 113 -11.21 -9.52 -3.78
C LYS A 113 -11.23 -10.78 -4.64
N GLY A 114 -10.94 -10.65 -5.94
CA GLY A 114 -10.89 -11.79 -6.87
C GLY A 114 -9.65 -12.67 -6.70
N CYS A 115 -8.58 -12.15 -6.11
CA CYS A 115 -7.33 -12.89 -5.87
C CYS A 115 -7.41 -13.85 -4.68
N VAL A 116 -8.41 -13.69 -3.80
CA VAL A 116 -8.62 -14.56 -2.63
C VAL A 116 -9.23 -15.92 -3.03
N GLU A 117 -9.90 -15.97 -4.19
CA GLU A 117 -10.49 -17.21 -4.68
C GLU A 117 -9.39 -18.13 -5.24
N PRO A 118 -9.23 -19.36 -4.70
CA PRO A 118 -8.17 -20.25 -5.16
C PRO A 118 -8.44 -20.74 -6.58
N THR A 119 -7.40 -20.70 -7.42
CA THR A 119 -7.46 -21.25 -8.77
C THR A 119 -7.30 -22.76 -8.74
N LEU A 120 -8.37 -23.50 -9.04
CA LEU A 120 -8.30 -24.95 -9.22
C LEU A 120 -7.67 -25.30 -10.56
N MET A 121 -6.70 -26.20 -10.55
CA MET A 121 -6.00 -26.71 -11.73
C MET A 121 -6.02 -28.24 -11.68
N GLN A 122 -5.67 -28.90 -12.79
CA GLN A 122 -5.62 -30.36 -12.86
C GLN A 122 -4.30 -30.81 -13.48
N THR A 123 -3.76 -31.92 -12.97
CA THR A 123 -2.60 -32.59 -13.58
C THR A 123 -3.01 -33.42 -14.81
N LEU A 124 -2.04 -33.80 -15.63
CA LEU A 124 -2.26 -34.67 -16.80
C LEU A 124 -2.87 -36.04 -16.44
N GLY A 125 -2.65 -36.53 -15.21
CA GLY A 125 -3.16 -37.81 -14.73
C GLY A 125 -4.57 -37.77 -14.17
N GLY A 126 -5.26 -36.62 -14.21
CA GLY A 126 -6.61 -36.48 -13.66
C GLY A 126 -6.68 -36.33 -12.14
N ALA A 127 -5.54 -36.27 -11.44
CA ALA A 127 -5.50 -35.91 -10.03
C ALA A 127 -5.55 -34.38 -9.86
N HIS A 128 -6.36 -33.94 -8.90
CA HIS A 128 -6.46 -32.56 -8.42
C HIS A 128 -5.47 -32.32 -7.26
#